data_AF-A0A080M797-F1
#
_entry.id   AF-A0A080M797-F1
#
_cell.length_a   1.000
_cell.length_b   1.000
_cell.length_c   1.000
_cell.angle_alpha   90.00
_cell.angle_beta   90.00
_cell.angle_gamma   90.00
#
_symmetry.space_group_name_H-M   'P 1'
#
loop_
_entity.id
_entity.type
_entity.pdbx_description
1 polymer ?
#
loop_
_entity_poly.entity_id
_entity_poly.type
_entity_poly.pdbx_seq_one_letter_code
_entity_poly.pdbx_strand_id
1 'polypeptide(L)'
;MGATDLQMAQRFLDCLAPDATFTFQTFDDRKPVRQNLAYIRHGSLEQHADKLTALNQDGAGVFVTVNETDGKGRATTNIVRVRATFVDLDGAPLEPVTAHPIPPNIVVESSPDRWHAYWLTVDCPLKDFKIAQKRLASQFNGDPSVCDLPRVMRLPGFLHQKGEPFMTKIIFPSWS
;
A
#
# COMPACT_ATOMS: atom_id res chain seq x y z
N MET A 1 0.13 -3.28 -23.05
CA MET A 1 -0.15 -3.00 -21.63
C MET A 1 0.59 -4.05 -20.82
N GLY A 2 1.42 -3.63 -19.86
CA GLY A 2 2.21 -4.56 -19.05
C GLY A 2 1.29 -5.48 -18.25
N ALA A 3 1.65 -6.77 -18.19
CA ALA A 3 0.92 -7.74 -17.38
C ALA A 3 1.11 -7.42 -15.89
N THR A 4 0.10 -7.71 -15.07
CA THR A 4 0.19 -7.71 -13.61
C THR A 4 1.33 -8.62 -13.14
N ASP A 5 2.17 -8.14 -12.22
CA ASP A 5 3.23 -8.91 -11.59
C ASP A 5 2.78 -9.39 -10.20
N LEU A 6 2.11 -10.55 -10.18
CA LEU A 6 1.61 -11.16 -8.94
C LEU A 6 2.74 -11.61 -8.02
N GLN A 7 3.95 -11.89 -8.53
CA GLN A 7 5.08 -12.27 -7.70
C GLN A 7 5.57 -11.06 -6.90
N MET A 8 5.65 -9.89 -7.53
CA MET A 8 5.97 -8.64 -6.83
C MET A 8 4.91 -8.28 -5.79
N ALA A 9 3.63 -8.44 -6.13
CA ALA A 9 2.55 -8.25 -5.17
C ALA A 9 2.70 -9.19 -3.96
N GLN A 10 2.98 -10.48 -4.20
CA GLN A 10 3.20 -11.44 -3.12
C GLN A 10 4.40 -11.06 -2.25
N ARG A 11 5.54 -10.69 -2.86
CA ARG A 11 6.75 -10.24 -2.13
C ARG A 11 6.46 -9.05 -1.21
N PHE A 12 5.67 -8.08 -1.68
CA PHE A 12 5.26 -6.94 -0.84
C PHE A 12 4.44 -7.39 0.38
N LEU A 13 3.48 -8.28 0.16
CA LEU A 13 2.62 -8.82 1.22
C LEU A 13 3.43 -9.66 2.22
N ASP A 14 4.35 -10.50 1.74
CA ASP A 14 5.21 -11.32 2.59
C ASP A 14 6.12 -10.47 3.49
N CYS A 15 6.62 -9.33 2.97
CA CYS A 15 7.35 -8.37 3.81
C CYS A 15 6.44 -7.77 4.91
N LEU A 16 5.18 -7.46 4.61
CA LEU A 16 4.25 -6.89 5.61
C LEU A 16 3.83 -7.91 6.67
N ALA A 17 3.47 -9.12 6.25
CA ALA A 17 3.29 -10.29 7.10
C ALA A 17 3.19 -11.55 6.24
N PRO A 18 4.13 -12.50 6.38
CA PRO A 18 4.07 -13.77 5.65
C PRO A 18 2.86 -14.59 6.09
N ASP A 19 2.31 -15.38 5.16
CA ASP A 19 1.17 -16.29 5.36
C ASP A 19 -0.10 -15.64 5.94
N ALA A 20 -0.18 -14.32 5.88
CA ALA A 20 -1.28 -13.57 6.48
C ALA A 20 -2.42 -13.31 5.49
N THR A 21 -3.62 -13.16 6.04
CA THR A 21 -4.76 -12.62 5.31
C THR A 21 -4.64 -11.10 5.20
N PHE A 22 -5.11 -10.54 4.08
CA PHE A 22 -5.12 -9.10 3.82
C PHE A 22 -6.51 -8.62 3.41
N THR A 23 -6.71 -7.31 3.53
CA THR A 23 -7.89 -6.62 2.99
C THR A 23 -7.48 -5.87 1.73
N PHE A 24 -7.96 -6.34 0.58
CA PHE A 24 -7.75 -5.70 -0.70
C PHE A 24 -8.89 -4.74 -0.99
N GLN A 25 -8.55 -3.62 -1.64
CA GLN A 25 -9.51 -2.64 -2.11
C GLN A 25 -9.16 -2.17 -3.51
N THR A 26 -10.17 -1.98 -4.35
CA THR A 26 -10.01 -1.34 -5.66
C THR A 26 -10.91 -0.12 -5.78
N PHE A 27 -10.45 0.85 -6.57
CA PHE A 27 -11.20 2.04 -6.96
C PHE A 27 -10.99 2.29 -8.46
N ASP A 28 -11.92 2.94 -9.14
CA ASP A 28 -11.63 3.44 -10.47
C ASP A 28 -10.61 4.58 -10.38
N ASP A 29 -9.46 4.40 -11.03
CA ASP A 29 -8.44 5.43 -11.10
C ASP A 29 -8.78 6.50 -12.15
N ARG A 30 -9.70 6.20 -13.07
CA ARG A 30 -10.10 7.11 -14.14
C ARG A 30 -11.29 7.95 -13.71
N LYS A 31 -11.42 9.12 -14.35
CA LYS A 31 -12.59 9.99 -14.23
C LYS A 31 -13.42 9.91 -15.51
N PRO A 32 -14.76 9.87 -15.43
CA PRO A 32 -15.56 9.79 -14.20
C PRO A 32 -15.43 8.42 -13.50
N VAL A 33 -15.57 8.41 -12.17
CA VAL A 33 -15.40 7.20 -11.34
C VAL A 33 -16.55 6.23 -11.58
N ARG A 34 -16.23 4.99 -11.97
CA ARG A 34 -17.19 3.90 -12.14
C ARG A 34 -17.31 3.04 -10.88
N GLN A 35 -18.53 2.90 -10.36
CA GLN A 35 -18.80 2.17 -9.10
C GLN A 35 -18.64 0.65 -9.23
N ASN A 36 -18.77 0.09 -10.44
CA ASN A 36 -18.59 -1.35 -10.68
C ASN A 36 -17.13 -1.82 -10.50
N LEU A 37 -16.17 -0.89 -10.41
CA LEU A 37 -14.78 -1.15 -10.11
C LEU A 37 -14.44 -1.07 -8.62
N ALA A 38 -15.41 -0.73 -7.77
CA ALA A 38 -15.23 -0.78 -6.33
C ALA A 38 -15.32 -2.24 -5.84
N TYR A 39 -14.27 -2.71 -5.20
CA TYR A 39 -14.19 -4.05 -4.64
C TYR A 39 -13.48 -3.98 -3.29
N ILE A 40 -14.00 -4.70 -2.30
CA ILE A 40 -13.35 -4.90 -0.99
C ILE A 40 -13.46 -6.38 -0.67
N ARG A 41 -12.34 -7.07 -0.46
CA ARG A 41 -12.33 -8.47 -0.02
C ARG A 41 -11.19 -8.76 0.94
N HIS A 42 -11.45 -9.75 1.79
CA HIS A 42 -10.51 -10.29 2.75
C HIS A 42 -10.04 -11.67 2.23
N GLY A 43 -8.75 -11.94 2.27
CA GLY A 43 -8.19 -13.23 1.83
C GLY A 43 -6.69 -13.17 1.58
N SER A 44 -6.14 -14.26 1.04
CA SER A 44 -4.80 -14.27 0.44
C SER A 44 -4.81 -13.59 -0.94
N LEU A 45 -3.63 -13.25 -1.45
CA LEU A 45 -3.52 -12.76 -2.83
C LEU A 45 -3.98 -13.83 -3.83
N GLU A 46 -3.58 -15.09 -3.64
CA GLU A 46 -3.96 -16.21 -4.49
C GLU A 46 -5.48 -16.30 -4.69
N GLN A 47 -6.26 -16.17 -3.60
CA GLN A 47 -7.72 -16.24 -3.65
C GLN A 47 -8.36 -15.13 -4.51
N HIS A 48 -7.70 -13.97 -4.62
CA HIS A 48 -8.27 -12.78 -5.26
C HIS A 48 -7.52 -12.34 -6.53
N ALA A 49 -6.41 -13.00 -6.87
CA ALA A 49 -5.48 -12.59 -7.94
C ALA A 49 -6.17 -12.36 -9.28
N ASP A 50 -7.00 -13.31 -9.71
CA ASP A 50 -7.73 -13.23 -10.98
C ASP A 50 -8.67 -12.01 -11.00
N LYS A 51 -9.42 -11.79 -9.92
CA LYS A 51 -10.38 -10.70 -9.83
C LYS A 51 -9.68 -9.34 -9.77
N LEU A 52 -8.61 -9.23 -8.99
CA LEU A 52 -7.81 -8.00 -8.88
C LEU A 52 -7.14 -7.67 -10.22
N THR A 53 -6.60 -8.67 -10.92
CA THR A 53 -6.02 -8.52 -12.26
C THR A 53 -7.05 -8.03 -13.26
N ALA A 54 -8.22 -8.66 -13.32
CA ALA A 54 -9.30 -8.26 -14.23
C ALA A 54 -9.78 -6.82 -13.96
N LEU A 55 -9.95 -6.44 -12.68
CA LEU A 55 -10.32 -5.07 -12.31
C LEU A 55 -9.22 -4.06 -12.68
N ASN A 56 -7.94 -4.42 -12.48
CA ASN A 56 -6.83 -3.54 -12.83
C ASN A 56 -6.70 -3.33 -14.34
N GLN A 57 -6.96 -4.36 -15.14
CA GLN A 57 -7.04 -4.28 -16.60
C GLN A 57 -8.18 -3.39 -17.08
N ASP A 58 -9.32 -3.36 -16.36
CA ASP A 58 -10.45 -2.45 -16.62
C ASP A 58 -10.22 -1.02 -16.08
N GLY A 59 -9.02 -0.73 -15.56
CA GLY A 59 -8.62 0.61 -15.13
C GLY A 59 -8.79 0.88 -13.63
N ALA A 60 -9.08 -0.13 -12.82
CA ALA A 60 -9.10 0.04 -11.37
C ALA A 60 -7.69 0.13 -10.80
N GLY A 61 -7.48 1.03 -9.84
CA GLY A 61 -6.34 0.97 -8.96
C GLY A 61 -6.48 -0.17 -7.94
N VAL A 62 -5.40 -0.90 -7.66
CA VAL A 62 -5.38 -1.97 -6.66
C VAL A 62 -4.60 -1.54 -5.41
N PHE A 63 -5.20 -1.76 -4.25
CA PHE A 63 -4.72 -1.32 -2.96
C PHE A 63 -4.86 -2.42 -1.91
N VAL A 64 -4.11 -2.28 -0.83
CA VAL A 64 -4.19 -3.13 0.35
C VAL A 64 -4.27 -2.26 1.61
N THR A 65 -5.12 -2.64 2.57
CA THR A 65 -5.05 -2.08 3.93
C THR A 65 -3.79 -2.60 4.60
N VAL A 66 -2.87 -1.71 4.93
CA VAL A 66 -1.53 -2.10 5.43
C VAL A 66 -1.62 -2.78 6.79
N ASN A 67 -2.43 -2.22 7.68
CA ASN A 67 -2.63 -2.77 9.03
C ASN A 67 -3.63 -3.92 9.01
N GLU A 68 -3.48 -4.84 9.96
CA GLU A 68 -4.28 -6.05 10.02
C GLU A 68 -5.72 -5.74 10.41
N THR A 69 -6.66 -6.23 9.61
CA THR A 69 -8.09 -6.20 9.90
C THR A 69 -8.54 -7.50 10.57
N ASP A 70 -9.67 -7.47 11.27
CA ASP A 70 -10.39 -8.64 11.78
C ASP A 70 -11.05 -9.53 10.70
N GLY A 71 -10.91 -9.16 9.42
CA GLY A 71 -11.50 -9.87 8.28
C GLY A 71 -13.00 -9.69 8.11
N LYS A 72 -13.62 -8.79 8.89
CA LYS A 72 -15.07 -8.49 8.85
C LYS A 72 -15.36 -7.10 8.31
N GLY A 73 -14.34 -6.24 8.21
CA GLY A 73 -14.46 -4.91 7.65
C GLY A 73 -13.12 -4.17 7.58
N ARG A 74 -13.19 -2.88 7.25
CA ARG A 74 -12.03 -1.98 7.17
C ARG A 74 -12.22 -0.66 7.92
N ALA A 75 -13.18 -0.58 8.84
CA ALA A 75 -13.27 0.58 9.72
C ALA A 75 -12.12 0.55 10.73
N THR A 76 -11.86 1.68 11.40
CA THR A 76 -10.87 1.74 12.48
C THR A 76 -11.11 0.66 13.55
N THR A 77 -12.37 0.36 13.85
CA THR A 77 -12.77 -0.70 14.80
C THR A 77 -12.45 -2.11 14.34
N ASN A 78 -12.20 -2.31 13.04
CA ASN A 78 -11.80 -3.60 12.49
C ASN A 78 -10.28 -3.80 12.54
N ILE A 79 -9.49 -2.77 12.86
CA ILE A 79 -8.04 -2.90 12.88
C ILE A 79 -7.59 -3.52 14.20
N VAL A 80 -6.94 -4.67 14.11
CA VAL A 80 -6.52 -5.47 15.27
C VAL A 80 -5.03 -5.35 15.56
N ARG A 81 -4.21 -4.97 14.57
CA ARG A 81 -2.74 -4.86 14.73
C ARG A 81 -2.12 -3.92 13.71
N VAL A 82 -1.14 -3.11 14.15
CA VAL A 82 -0.27 -2.35 13.25
C VAL A 82 0.78 -3.29 12.65
N ARG A 83 0.93 -3.30 11.33
CA ARG A 83 2.01 -4.05 10.65
C ARG A 83 3.22 -3.18 10.32
N ALA A 84 2.97 -1.92 10.01
CA ALA A 84 4.00 -0.96 9.65
C ALA A 84 3.53 0.47 9.94
N THR A 85 4.46 1.35 10.26
CA THR A 85 4.30 2.79 9.97
C THR A 85 4.80 3.06 8.56
N PHE A 86 4.29 4.11 7.92
CA PHE A 86 4.59 4.38 6.52
C PHE A 86 4.37 5.85 6.15
N VAL A 87 5.09 6.30 5.13
CA VAL A 87 4.93 7.65 4.58
C VAL A 87 4.57 7.55 3.11
N ASP A 88 3.63 8.39 2.68
CA ASP A 88 3.46 8.76 1.28
C ASP A 88 4.18 10.08 1.08
N LEU A 89 5.21 10.11 0.24
CA LEU A 89 6.04 11.30 0.09
C LEU A 89 5.34 12.40 -0.71
N ASP A 90 4.26 12.12 -1.43
CA ASP A 90 3.51 13.11 -2.23
C ASP A 90 4.41 14.11 -3.01
N GLY A 91 5.50 13.61 -3.59
CA GLY A 91 6.44 14.39 -4.39
C GLY A 91 7.64 14.96 -3.64
N ALA A 92 7.73 14.75 -2.33
CA ALA A 92 8.97 14.94 -1.59
C ALA A 92 10.06 13.95 -2.05
N PRO A 93 11.35 14.34 -1.95
CA PRO A 93 12.45 13.50 -2.41
C PRO A 93 12.62 12.24 -1.56
N LEU A 94 13.05 11.14 -2.19
CA LEU A 94 13.30 9.87 -1.52
C LEU A 94 14.59 9.87 -0.68
N GLU A 95 15.61 10.62 -1.10
CA GLU A 95 16.96 10.58 -0.50
C GLU A 95 16.95 10.77 1.04
N PRO A 96 16.23 11.73 1.64
CA PRO A 96 16.20 11.88 3.10
C PRO A 96 15.66 10.65 3.84
N VAL A 97 14.77 9.88 3.19
CA VAL A 97 14.20 8.65 3.77
C VAL A 97 15.22 7.52 3.75
N THR A 98 15.91 7.32 2.62
CA THR A 98 16.88 6.22 2.48
C THR A 98 18.21 6.50 3.17
N ALA A 99 18.58 7.76 3.34
CA ALA A 99 19.75 8.19 4.10
C ALA A 99 19.50 8.24 5.63
N HIS A 100 18.27 8.02 6.09
CA HIS A 100 17.93 8.06 7.50
C HIS A 100 18.63 6.92 8.27
N PRO A 101 19.14 7.15 9.51
CA PRO A 101 19.82 6.12 10.31
C PRO A 101 18.98 4.86 10.57
N ILE A 102 17.66 5.02 10.54
CA ILE A 102 16.69 3.91 10.55
C ILE A 102 16.03 3.88 9.17
N PRO A 103 16.58 3.12 8.21
CA PRO A 103 16.02 3.06 6.86
C PRO A 103 14.68 2.29 6.87
N PRO A 104 13.80 2.55 5.89
CA PRO A 104 12.58 1.77 5.72
C PRO A 104 12.91 0.32 5.34
N ASN A 105 12.03 -0.61 5.70
CA ASN A 105 12.13 -2.01 5.26
C ASN A 105 11.67 -2.18 3.82
N ILE A 106 10.73 -1.34 3.36
CA ILE A 106 10.18 -1.41 2.00
C ILE A 106 10.10 0.01 1.43
N VAL A 107 10.50 0.18 0.18
CA VAL A 107 10.25 1.39 -0.61
C VAL A 107 9.55 1.01 -1.90
N VAL A 108 8.48 1.70 -2.21
CA VAL A 108 7.64 1.51 -3.40
C VAL A 108 7.65 2.78 -4.22
N GLU A 109 7.89 2.67 -5.53
CA GLU A 109 7.56 3.72 -6.50
C GLU A 109 6.08 3.55 -6.87
N SER A 110 5.21 4.44 -6.37
CA SER A 110 3.76 4.35 -6.53
C SER A 110 3.29 4.85 -7.90
N SER A 111 3.98 5.86 -8.43
CA SER A 111 3.93 6.40 -9.79
C SER A 111 5.28 7.06 -10.09
N PRO A 112 5.59 7.50 -11.34
CA PRO A 112 6.88 8.11 -11.64
C PRO A 112 7.28 9.18 -10.63
N ASP A 113 8.44 9.00 -10.00
CA ASP A 113 9.03 9.90 -8.98
C ASP A 113 8.14 10.14 -7.74
N ARG A 114 7.22 9.21 -7.44
CA ARG A 114 6.37 9.23 -6.23
C ARG A 114 6.61 7.98 -5.41
N TRP A 115 6.81 8.14 -4.10
CA TRP A 115 7.35 7.08 -3.26
C TRP A 115 6.49 6.84 -2.03
N HIS A 116 6.31 5.56 -1.68
CA HIS A 116 5.89 5.16 -0.35
C HIS A 116 7.05 4.45 0.35
N ALA A 117 7.24 4.70 1.64
CA ALA A 117 8.22 3.97 2.44
C ALA A 117 7.58 3.41 3.71
N TYR A 118 7.96 2.19 4.09
CA TYR A 118 7.33 1.42 5.17
C TYR A 118 8.38 0.94 6.17
N TRP A 119 8.12 1.14 7.46
CA TRP A 119 8.88 0.61 8.58
C TRP A 119 8.01 -0.43 9.28
N LEU A 120 8.38 -1.70 9.14
CA LEU A 120 7.68 -2.83 9.75
C LEU A 120 7.82 -2.76 11.27
N THR A 121 6.76 -3.11 11.99
CA THR A 121 6.77 -3.08 13.45
C THR A 121 5.81 -4.11 14.03
N VAL A 122 6.18 -4.61 15.22
CA VAL A 122 5.29 -5.41 16.07
C VAL A 122 4.87 -4.66 17.34
N ASP A 123 5.47 -3.48 17.59
CA ASP A 123 5.43 -2.76 18.86
C ASP A 123 4.77 -1.37 18.74
N CYS A 124 3.77 -1.24 17.86
CA CYS A 124 3.01 0.00 17.73
C CYS A 124 1.57 -0.21 18.23
N PRO A 125 1.22 0.31 19.43
CA PRO A 125 -0.16 0.31 19.89
C PRO A 125 -1.07 1.10 18.94
N LEU A 126 -2.29 0.60 18.71
CA LEU A 126 -3.26 1.21 17.79
C LEU A 126 -3.49 2.71 18.08
N LYS A 127 -3.54 3.09 19.36
CA LYS A 127 -3.75 4.47 19.82
C LYS A 127 -2.61 5.42 19.45
N ASP A 128 -1.39 4.91 19.29
CA ASP A 128 -0.19 5.70 19.05
C ASP A 128 0.12 5.84 17.55
N PHE A 129 -0.46 4.97 16.72
CA PHE A 129 -0.26 4.92 15.27
C PHE A 129 -0.42 6.29 14.58
N LYS A 130 -1.52 7.00 14.87
CA LYS A 130 -1.80 8.30 14.25
C LYS A 130 -0.75 9.36 14.58
N ILE A 131 -0.23 9.34 15.80
CA ILE A 131 0.83 10.26 16.23
C ILE A 131 2.13 9.90 15.52
N ALA A 132 2.48 8.62 15.46
CA ALA A 132 3.65 8.14 14.75
C ALA A 132 3.63 8.53 13.26
N GLN A 133 2.52 8.29 12.56
CA GLN A 133 2.34 8.66 11.15
C GLN A 133 2.53 10.16 10.91
N LYS A 134 1.92 11.01 11.76
CA LYS A 134 2.06 12.47 11.62
C LYS A 134 3.49 12.95 11.83
N ARG A 135 4.22 12.35 12.77
CA ARG A 135 5.64 12.65 12.99
C ARG A 135 6.47 12.24 11.78
N LEU A 136 6.21 11.06 11.24
CA LEU A 136 6.90 10.54 10.06
C LEU A 136 6.66 11.41 8.81
N ALA A 137 5.39 11.80 8.56
CA ALA A 137 5.04 12.73 7.49
C ALA A 137 5.71 14.09 7.67
N SER A 138 5.71 14.64 8.89
CA SER A 138 6.39 15.90 9.19
C SER A 138 7.91 15.83 9.03
N GLN A 139 8.52 14.68 9.32
CA GLN A 139 9.96 14.49 9.23
C GLN A 139 10.44 14.43 7.77
N PHE A 140 9.65 13.82 6.89
CA PHE A 140 10.02 13.57 5.50
C PHE A 140 9.21 14.39 4.48
N ASN A 141 8.49 15.42 4.95
CA ASN A 141 7.60 16.25 4.14
C ASN A 141 6.56 15.45 3.32
N GLY A 142 6.09 14.32 3.87
CA GLY A 142 5.06 13.49 3.26
C GLY A 142 3.63 13.98 3.54
N ASP A 143 2.64 13.30 2.96
CA ASP A 143 1.23 13.63 3.12
C ASP A 143 0.74 13.39 4.57
N PRO A 144 0.36 14.44 5.32
CA PRO A 144 -0.13 14.29 6.70
C PRO A 144 -1.52 13.64 6.79
N SER A 145 -2.23 13.49 5.66
CA SER A 145 -3.53 12.83 5.60
C SER A 145 -3.43 11.31 5.77
N VAL A 146 -2.26 10.72 5.45
CA VAL A 146 -1.96 9.29 5.55
C VAL A 146 -1.65 8.92 7.01
N CYS A 147 -2.66 9.00 7.88
CA CYS A 147 -2.46 8.83 9.33
C CYS A 147 -3.52 7.99 10.06
N ASP A 148 -4.47 7.40 9.34
CA ASP A 148 -5.53 6.55 9.89
C ASP A 148 -5.16 5.06 9.85
N LEU A 149 -5.61 4.32 10.86
CA LEU A 149 -5.33 2.89 11.01
C LEU A 149 -5.74 2.03 9.79
N PRO A 150 -6.94 2.21 9.19
CA PRO A 150 -7.37 1.40 8.06
C PRO A 150 -6.90 1.92 6.69
N ARG A 151 -5.83 2.72 6.66
CA ARG A 151 -5.31 3.32 5.44
C ARG A 151 -4.95 2.24 4.41
N VAL A 152 -5.46 2.42 3.21
CA VAL A 152 -5.10 1.63 2.03
C VAL A 152 -3.96 2.30 1.26
N MET A 153 -2.99 1.50 0.84
CA MET A 153 -1.86 1.93 0.04
C MET A 153 -1.81 1.11 -1.25
N ARG A 154 -1.20 1.64 -2.31
CA ARG A 154 -1.06 0.93 -3.59
C ARG A 154 -0.35 -0.40 -3.37
N LEU A 155 -0.87 -1.47 -3.95
CA LEU A 155 -0.22 -2.78 -3.95
C LEU A 155 0.74 -2.86 -5.14
N PRO A 156 2.06 -3.00 -4.92
CA PRO A 156 3.02 -3.23 -6.00
C PRO A 156 2.69 -4.46 -6.83
N GLY A 157 3.09 -4.46 -8.09
CA GLY A 157 2.74 -5.49 -9.07
C GLY A 157 1.45 -5.22 -9.86
N PHE A 158 0.73 -4.15 -9.54
CA PHE A 158 -0.43 -3.68 -10.30
C PHE A 158 -0.17 -2.31 -10.94
N LEU A 159 -0.90 -2.02 -12.02
CA LEU A 159 -0.80 -0.73 -12.72
C LEU A 159 -1.51 0.38 -11.95
N HIS A 160 -0.84 1.51 -11.79
CA HIS A 160 -1.44 2.81 -11.50
C HIS A 160 -2.09 3.37 -12.78
N GLN A 161 -3.41 3.59 -12.77
CA GLN A 161 -4.21 3.81 -13.98
C GLN A 161 -4.75 5.25 -14.13
N LYS A 162 -4.34 6.21 -13.28
CA LYS A 162 -4.86 7.60 -13.30
C LYS A 162 -4.37 8.45 -14.49
N GLY A 163 -3.39 7.95 -15.25
CA GLY A 163 -2.77 8.63 -16.39
C GLY A 163 -2.16 7.61 -17.34
N GLU A 164 -0.94 7.87 -17.82
CA GLU A 164 -0.16 6.83 -18.49
C GLU A 164 0.05 5.64 -17.53
N PRO A 165 -0.33 4.40 -17.90
CA PRO A 165 -0.23 3.26 -17.02
C PRO A 165 1.21 3.05 -16.54
N PHE A 166 1.38 3.01 -15.22
CA PHE A 166 2.68 2.82 -14.59
C PHE A 166 2.61 1.61 -13.66
N MET A 167 3.59 0.70 -13.72
CA MET A 167 3.67 -0.41 -12.78
C MET A 167 4.13 0.10 -11.41
N THR A 168 3.22 0.12 -10.42
CA THR A 168 3.63 0.36 -9.04
C THR A 168 4.61 -0.75 -8.65
N LYS A 169 5.81 -0.40 -8.19
CA LYS A 169 6.89 -1.37 -8.02
C LYS A 169 7.67 -1.19 -6.74
N ILE A 170 8.15 -2.31 -6.18
CA ILE A 170 9.11 -2.31 -5.08
C ILE A 170 10.47 -1.89 -5.65
N ILE A 171 11.11 -0.90 -5.05
CA ILE A 171 12.49 -0.50 -5.38
C ILE A 171 13.49 -0.87 -4.27
N PHE A 172 12.99 -1.11 -3.05
CA PHE A 172 13.76 -1.66 -1.94
C PHE A 172 12.86 -2.56 -1.07
N PRO A 173 13.34 -3.73 -0.60
CA PRO A 173 14.63 -4.34 -0.93
C PRO A 173 14.69 -4.76 -2.41
N SER A 174 15.88 -4.81 -2.97
CA SER A 174 16.10 -5.37 -4.31
C SER A 174 16.13 -6.89 -4.24
N TRP A 175 15.31 -7.53 -5.07
CA TRP A 175 15.30 -8.98 -5.23
C TRP A 175 15.98 -9.33 -6.55
N SER A 176 17.04 -10.12 -6.49
CA SER A 176 17.77 -10.66 -7.66
C SER A 176 16.99 -11.75 -8.37
#